data_AF-A0AAV9DXV0-F1
#
_entry.id   AF-A0AAV9DXV0-F1
#
_cell.length_a   1.000
_cell.length_b   1.000
_cell.length_c   1.000
_cell.angle_alpha   90.00
_cell.angle_beta   90.00
_cell.angle_gamma   90.00
#
_symmetry.space_group_name_H-M   'P 1'
#
loop_
_entity.id
_entity.type
_entity.pdbx_description
1 polymer ?
#
loop_
_entity_poly.entity_id
_entity_poly.type
_entity_poly.pdbx_seq_one_letter_code
_entity_poly.pdbx_strand_id
1 'polypeptide(L)'
;MIDITQDFMYWKLLLEYLILELGGNSLWFDRFLAQHIAIFYYFMIVLMYAISPRMAYHFSECVENHAFTTYDKFLLLQGVNESAIGPIGKELFEREQDDLLSDLKDIPKKACDRRINEFVKRARAAKIHAYIISHLRKEMPAMMGKAKTQQRLIDNLEDEFAKVQREYHLPMGDFPNVDHFKEVLSGYSIDKFEKLKPKLIQSVDDMLGYDIPELLRSFRNPYE
;
A
#
# COMPACT_ATOMS: atom_id res chain seq x y z
N MET A 1 -4.66 11.21 27.46
CA MET A 1 -5.47 10.06 27.89
C MET A 1 -4.91 8.88 27.11
N ILE A 2 -4.00 8.12 27.73
CA ILE A 2 -3.46 6.91 27.09
C ILE A 2 -4.64 5.95 27.02
N ASP A 3 -5.08 5.65 25.80
CA ASP A 3 -6.22 4.77 25.56
C ASP A 3 -5.78 3.36 25.96
N ILE A 4 -6.16 2.93 27.16
CA ILE A 4 -5.81 1.61 27.75
C ILE A 4 -6.13 0.48 26.78
N THR A 5 -7.12 0.69 25.90
CA THR A 5 -7.50 -0.21 24.83
C THR A 5 -6.41 -0.36 23.75
N GLN A 6 -5.74 0.74 23.41
CA GLN A 6 -4.65 0.76 22.43
C GLN A 6 -3.36 0.18 23.01
N ASP A 7 -3.09 0.43 24.29
CA ASP A 7 -1.94 -0.12 25.00
C ASP A 7 -2.08 -1.65 25.18
N PHE A 8 -3.28 -2.13 25.54
CA PHE A 8 -3.56 -3.56 25.61
C PHE A 8 -3.46 -4.26 24.25
N MET A 9 -3.90 -3.59 23.17
CA MET A 9 -3.75 -4.14 21.82
C MET A 9 -2.28 -4.23 21.41
N TYR A 10 -1.45 -3.27 21.80
CA TYR A 10 -0.01 -3.28 21.56
C TYR A 10 0.68 -4.42 22.32
N TRP A 11 0.39 -4.56 23.61
CA TRP A 11 0.90 -5.66 24.43
C TRP A 11 0.43 -7.04 23.96
N LYS A 12 -0.81 -7.16 23.47
CA LYS A 12 -1.31 -8.42 22.89
C LYS A 12 -0.57 -8.78 21.60
N LEU A 13 -0.37 -7.82 20.69
CA LEU A 13 0.36 -8.03 19.44
C LEU A 13 1.83 -8.37 19.69
N LEU A 14 2.44 -7.71 20.67
CA LEU A 14 3.83 -7.95 21.05
C LEU A 14 4.01 -9.32 21.74
N LEU A 15 3.04 -9.75 22.54
CA LEU A 15 3.01 -11.10 23.14
C LEU A 15 2.83 -12.19 22.07
N GLU A 16 1.91 -12.00 21.12
CA GLU A 16 1.72 -12.93 19.99
C GLU A 16 2.97 -13.02 19.10
N TYR A 17 3.65 -11.89 18.85
CA TYR A 17 4.89 -11.83 18.09
C TYR A 17 6.04 -12.55 18.79
N LEU A 18 6.24 -12.29 20.09
CA LEU A 18 7.27 -12.96 20.90
C LEU A 18 7.06 -14.48 20.97
N ILE A 19 5.82 -14.95 21.14
CA ILE A 19 5.50 -16.39 21.16
C ILE A 19 5.81 -17.04 19.79
N LEU A 20 5.62 -16.30 18.69
CA LEU A 20 5.92 -16.76 17.34
C LEU A 20 7.42 -16.88 17.07
N GLU A 21 8.21 -15.92 17.54
CA GLU A 21 9.67 -15.83 17.30
C GLU A 21 10.51 -16.71 18.24
N LEU A 22 10.09 -16.87 19.50
CA LEU A 22 10.80 -17.70 20.49
C LEU A 22 10.58 -19.22 20.31
N GLY A 23 9.81 -19.65 19.30
CA GLY A 23 9.64 -21.06 18.98
C GLY A 23 8.90 -21.87 20.05
N GLY A 24 8.17 -21.21 20.96
CA GLY A 24 7.37 -21.82 22.05
C GLY A 24 6.08 -22.47 21.55
N ASN A 25 6.16 -23.26 20.49
CA ASN A 25 5.02 -23.81 19.77
C ASN A 25 4.92 -25.34 19.84
N SER A 26 5.60 -25.98 20.80
CA SER A 26 5.66 -27.44 20.87
C SER A 26 4.42 -28.07 21.52
N LEU A 27 3.66 -27.34 22.34
CA LEU A 27 2.50 -27.86 23.07
C LEU A 27 1.28 -26.91 23.00
N TRP A 28 0.10 -27.48 22.74
CA TRP A 28 -1.18 -26.75 22.75
C TRP A 28 -1.48 -26.09 24.12
N PHE A 29 -0.92 -26.63 25.20
CA PHE A 29 -1.06 -26.12 26.55
C PHE A 29 -0.45 -24.72 26.73
N ASP A 30 0.67 -24.41 26.07
CA ASP A 30 1.35 -23.11 26.21
C ASP A 30 0.49 -21.98 25.64
N ARG A 31 -0.19 -22.23 24.51
CA ARG A 31 -1.15 -21.29 23.90
C ARG A 31 -2.35 -21.06 24.80
N PHE A 32 -2.90 -22.15 25.36
CA PHE A 32 -4.02 -22.07 26.28
C PHE A 32 -3.66 -21.26 27.54
N LEU A 33 -2.50 -21.56 28.14
CA LEU A 33 -2.03 -20.88 29.34
C LEU A 33 -1.75 -19.39 29.09
N ALA A 34 -1.05 -19.05 28.00
CA ALA A 34 -0.76 -17.66 27.64
C ALA A 34 -2.03 -16.84 27.43
N GLN A 35 -3.04 -17.41 26.75
CA GLN A 35 -4.31 -16.74 26.52
C GLN A 35 -5.07 -16.47 27.83
N HIS A 36 -5.08 -17.42 28.77
CA HIS A 36 -5.76 -17.24 30.06
C HIS A 36 -5.02 -16.26 30.97
N ILE A 37 -3.68 -16.27 30.95
CA ILE A 37 -2.86 -15.28 31.69
C ILE A 37 -3.09 -13.87 31.14
N ALA A 38 -3.17 -13.70 29.82
CA ALA A 38 -3.43 -12.40 29.20
C ALA A 38 -4.81 -11.84 29.57
N ILE A 39 -5.85 -12.68 29.57
CA ILE A 39 -7.20 -12.31 30.00
C ILE A 39 -7.20 -11.94 31.49
N PHE A 40 -6.54 -12.75 32.33
CA PHE A 40 -6.44 -12.47 33.77
C PHE A 40 -5.71 -11.15 34.05
N TYR A 41 -4.58 -10.91 33.37
CA TYR A 41 -3.81 -9.67 33.48
C TYR A 41 -4.65 -8.45 33.09
N TYR A 42 -5.41 -8.53 32.01
CA TYR A 42 -6.33 -7.48 31.59
C TYR A 42 -7.35 -7.12 32.69
N PHE A 43 -8.06 -8.13 33.21
CA PHE A 43 -9.05 -7.89 34.26
C PHE A 43 -8.40 -7.37 35.56
N MET A 44 -7.21 -7.84 35.90
CA MET A 44 -6.45 -7.37 37.06
C MET A 44 -6.09 -5.89 36.92
N ILE A 45 -5.59 -5.46 35.75
CA ILE A 45 -5.23 -4.06 35.48
C ILE A 45 -6.48 -3.16 35.49
N VAL A 46 -7.57 -3.60 34.87
CA VAL A 46 -8.85 -2.86 34.86
C VAL A 46 -9.39 -2.68 36.28
N LEU A 47 -9.37 -3.74 37.09
CA LEU A 47 -9.79 -3.68 38.50
C LEU A 47 -8.89 -2.75 39.31
N MET A 48 -7.57 -2.85 39.14
CA MET A 48 -6.60 -2.03 39.85
C MET A 48 -6.71 -0.56 39.48
N TYR A 49 -6.93 -0.26 38.20
CA TYR A 49 -7.18 1.10 37.71
C TYR A 49 -8.49 1.67 38.26
N ALA A 50 -9.54 0.84 38.38
CA ALA A 50 -10.82 1.24 38.98
C ALA A 50 -10.71 1.55 40.49
N ILE A 51 -9.85 0.84 41.22
CA ILE A 51 -9.63 1.05 42.67
C ILE A 51 -8.69 2.24 42.91
N SER A 52 -7.58 2.31 42.18
CA SER A 52 -6.60 3.40 42.28
C SER A 52 -5.70 3.45 41.05
N PRO A 53 -5.79 4.51 40.22
CA PRO A 53 -4.96 4.60 39.01
C PRO A 53 -3.47 4.63 39.34
N ARG A 54 -3.07 5.20 40.48
CA ARG A 54 -1.65 5.28 40.89
C ARG A 54 -1.02 3.90 41.15
N MET A 55 -1.80 2.94 41.64
CA MET A 55 -1.34 1.57 41.87
C MET A 55 -1.16 0.81 40.54
N ALA A 56 -2.07 1.06 39.58
CA ALA A 56 -1.97 0.52 38.22
C ALA A 56 -0.63 0.86 37.55
N TYR A 57 -0.25 2.13 37.59
CA TYR A 57 1.01 2.61 37.02
C TYR A 57 2.24 2.04 37.74
N HIS A 58 2.25 2.02 39.08
CA HIS A 58 3.39 1.48 39.84
C HIS A 58 3.61 -0.02 39.58
N PHE A 59 2.53 -0.79 39.42
CA PHE A 59 2.65 -2.20 39.09
C PHE A 59 3.18 -2.42 37.68
N SER A 60 2.68 -1.65 36.69
CA SER A 60 3.19 -1.69 35.32
C SER A 60 4.69 -1.37 35.28
N GLU A 61 5.13 -0.36 36.02
CA GLU A 61 6.53 0.03 36.16
C GLU A 61 7.37 -1.08 36.83
N CYS A 62 6.86 -1.76 37.86
CA CYS A 62 7.54 -2.92 38.45
C CYS A 62 7.70 -4.09 37.46
N VAL A 63 6.68 -4.36 36.64
CA VAL A 63 6.70 -5.42 35.62
C VAL A 63 7.71 -5.10 34.53
N GLU A 64 7.70 -3.86 34.02
CA GLU A 64 8.67 -3.39 33.02
C GLU A 64 10.10 -3.44 33.55
N ASN A 65 10.34 -2.97 34.77
CA ASN A 65 11.67 -3.05 35.40
C ASN A 65 12.13 -4.50 35.55
N HIS A 66 11.24 -5.41 35.95
CA HIS A 66 11.59 -6.83 36.07
C HIS A 66 11.89 -7.47 34.71
N ALA A 67 11.09 -7.15 33.68
CA ALA A 67 11.32 -7.58 32.31
C ALA A 67 12.67 -7.06 31.80
N PHE A 68 12.95 -5.76 31.96
CA PHE A 68 14.22 -5.14 31.60
C PHE A 68 15.41 -5.85 32.26
N THR A 69 15.40 -6.02 33.59
CA THR A 69 16.51 -6.72 34.28
C THR A 69 16.69 -8.17 33.83
N THR A 70 15.62 -8.83 33.37
CA THR A 70 15.69 -10.22 32.90
C THR A 70 16.26 -10.28 31.50
N TYR A 71 15.83 -9.39 30.60
CA TYR A 71 16.38 -9.28 29.25
C TYR A 71 17.84 -8.83 29.26
N ASP A 72 18.18 -7.86 30.11
CA ASP A 72 19.55 -7.40 30.33
C ASP A 72 20.46 -8.56 30.74
N LYS A 73 20.05 -9.35 31.74
CA LYS A 73 20.76 -10.59 32.13
C LYS A 73 20.86 -11.61 30.99
N PHE A 74 19.81 -11.76 30.17
CA PHE A 74 19.81 -12.72 29.06
C PHE A 74 20.76 -12.30 27.92
N LEU A 75 20.80 -11.01 27.60
CA LEU A 75 21.73 -10.41 26.63
C LEU A 75 23.18 -10.53 27.10
N LEU A 76 23.43 -10.32 28.40
CA LEU A 76 24.72 -10.52 29.03
C LEU A 76 25.16 -12.00 29.02
N LEU A 77 24.22 -12.95 29.21
CA LEU A 77 24.49 -14.39 29.19
C LEU A 77 24.73 -14.95 27.79
N GLN A 78 24.15 -14.35 26.74
CA GLN A 78 24.39 -14.74 25.34
C GLN A 78 25.68 -14.17 24.75
N GLY A 79 26.50 -13.47 25.54
CA GLY A 79 27.80 -12.98 25.10
C GLY A 79 27.72 -11.82 24.10
N VAL A 80 26.60 -11.10 24.06
CA VAL A 80 26.56 -9.76 23.44
C VAL A 80 27.28 -8.84 24.41
N ASN A 81 28.60 -8.83 24.26
CA ASN A 81 29.49 -8.01 25.04
C ASN A 81 29.10 -6.54 24.81
N GLU A 82 28.76 -5.79 25.85
CA GLU A 82 28.56 -4.33 25.73
C GLU A 82 29.80 -3.63 25.13
N SER A 83 30.97 -4.28 25.15
CA SER A 83 32.16 -3.82 24.45
C SER A 83 32.20 -4.09 22.93
N ALA A 84 31.25 -4.86 22.38
CA ALA A 84 31.10 -5.09 20.93
C ALA A 84 30.20 -4.04 20.26
N ILE A 85 29.26 -3.44 21.01
CA ILE A 85 28.52 -2.25 20.59
C ILE A 85 29.34 -1.03 21.05
N GLY A 86 30.48 -0.81 20.40
CA GLY A 86 31.26 0.42 20.61
C GLY A 86 30.44 1.67 20.29
N PRO A 87 30.96 2.89 20.52
CA PRO A 87 30.27 4.14 20.19
C PRO A 87 29.72 4.19 18.75
N ILE A 88 30.36 3.44 17.83
CA ILE A 88 29.93 3.23 16.44
C ILE A 88 28.58 2.51 16.33
N GLY A 89 28.30 1.51 17.15
CA GLY A 89 27.05 0.76 17.11
C GLY A 89 25.87 1.57 17.64
N LYS A 90 26.10 2.41 18.65
CA LYS A 90 25.12 3.36 19.16
C LYS A 90 24.79 4.44 18.13
N GLU A 91 25.81 5.01 17.49
CA GLU A 91 25.63 6.02 16.42
C GLU A 91 24.91 5.41 15.20
N LEU A 92 25.20 4.16 14.84
CA LEU A 92 24.50 3.46 13.76
C LEU A 92 23.02 3.22 14.09
N PHE A 93 22.72 2.81 15.32
CA PHE A 93 21.34 2.60 15.78
C PHE A 93 20.56 3.91 15.86
N GLU A 94 21.18 5.00 16.32
CA GLU A 94 20.58 6.33 16.34
C GLU A 94 20.26 6.83 14.91
N ARG A 95 21.18 6.61 13.95
CA ARG A 95 20.93 6.95 12.53
C ARG A 95 19.80 6.13 11.91
N GLU A 96 19.78 4.80 12.13
CA GLU A 96 18.69 3.94 11.64
C GLU A 96 17.33 4.31 12.28
N GLN A 97 17.34 4.70 13.56
CA GLN A 97 16.15 5.20 14.25
C GLN A 97 15.66 6.53 13.66
N ASP A 98 16.56 7.47 13.38
CA ASP A 98 16.24 8.75 12.75
C ASP A 98 15.72 8.58 11.32
N ASP A 99 16.32 7.68 10.53
CA ASP A 99 15.86 7.33 9.18
C ASP A 99 14.45 6.73 9.21
N LEU A 100 14.20 5.80 10.14
CA LEU A 100 12.87 5.21 10.34
C LEU A 100 11.83 6.26 10.76
N LEU A 101 12.18 7.17 11.67
CA LEU A 101 11.32 8.26 12.12
C LEU A 101 11.00 9.24 11.00
N SER A 102 11.97 9.52 10.13
CA SER A 102 11.77 10.32 8.90
C SER A 102 10.77 9.63 7.97
N ASP A 103 10.97 8.34 7.71
CA ASP A 103 10.07 7.56 6.87
C ASP A 103 8.64 7.49 7.41
N LEU A 104 8.47 7.33 8.72
CA LEU A 104 7.17 7.36 9.40
C LEU A 104 6.45 8.70 9.21
N LYS A 105 7.18 9.82 9.32
CA LYS A 105 6.63 11.17 9.09
C LYS A 105 6.21 11.37 7.64
N ASP A 106 6.91 10.74 6.70
CA ASP A 106 6.61 10.83 5.27
C ASP A 106 5.50 9.88 4.79
N ILE A 107 5.06 8.90 5.60
CA ILE A 107 4.00 7.94 5.23
C ILE A 107 2.76 8.62 4.62
N PRO A 108 2.17 9.67 5.22
CA PRO A 108 0.97 10.30 4.68
C PRO A 108 1.20 10.95 3.31
N LYS A 109 2.38 11.56 3.11
CA LYS A 109 2.79 12.19 1.85
C LYS A 109 3.04 11.13 0.78
N LYS A 110 3.81 10.08 1.09
CA LYS A 110 4.05 8.93 0.21
C LYS A 110 2.75 8.21 -0.17
N ALA A 111 1.80 8.11 0.75
CA ALA A 111 0.48 7.55 0.47
C ALA A 111 -0.33 8.43 -0.50
N CYS A 112 -0.28 9.76 -0.35
CA CYS A 112 -0.93 10.71 -1.28
C CYS A 112 -0.29 10.63 -2.69
N ASP A 113 1.03 10.71 -2.77
CA ASP A 113 1.78 10.62 -4.03
C ASP A 113 1.49 9.30 -4.77
N ARG A 114 1.43 8.18 -4.03
CA ARG A 114 1.06 6.88 -4.61
C ARG A 114 -0.35 6.90 -5.20
N ARG A 115 -1.33 7.49 -4.51
CA ARG A 115 -2.72 7.58 -5.02
C ARG A 115 -2.81 8.44 -6.27
N ILE A 116 -2.08 9.55 -6.29
CA ILE A 116 -2.03 10.44 -7.46
C ILE A 116 -1.36 9.74 -8.64
N ASN A 117 -0.25 9.05 -8.43
CA ASN A 117 0.42 8.27 -9.47
C ASN A 117 -0.50 7.18 -10.06
N GLU A 118 -1.24 6.46 -9.21
CA GLU A 118 -2.22 5.48 -9.68
C GLU A 118 -3.38 6.13 -10.46
N PHE A 119 -3.82 7.31 -10.04
CA PHE A 119 -4.83 8.07 -10.78
C PHE A 119 -4.31 8.52 -12.15
N VAL A 120 -3.10 9.07 -12.23
CA VAL A 120 -2.44 9.47 -13.49
C VAL A 120 -2.31 8.28 -14.44
N LYS A 121 -1.86 7.12 -13.95
CA LYS A 121 -1.79 5.88 -14.74
C LYS A 121 -3.16 5.49 -15.30
N ARG A 122 -4.21 5.55 -14.48
CA ARG A 122 -5.59 5.21 -14.90
C ARG A 122 -6.15 6.19 -15.92
N ALA A 123 -5.95 7.48 -15.73
CA ALA A 123 -6.39 8.51 -16.68
C ALA A 123 -5.73 8.31 -18.05
N ARG A 124 -4.43 7.99 -18.07
CA ARG A 124 -3.70 7.69 -19.29
C ARG A 124 -4.19 6.40 -19.96
N ALA A 125 -4.37 5.33 -19.19
CA ALA A 125 -4.93 4.08 -19.69
C ALA A 125 -6.34 4.30 -20.30
N ALA A 126 -7.19 5.10 -19.66
CA ALA A 126 -8.52 5.46 -20.18
C ALA A 126 -8.43 6.24 -21.50
N LYS A 127 -7.52 7.22 -21.59
CA LYS A 127 -7.25 7.98 -22.83
C LYS A 127 -6.82 7.06 -23.97
N ILE A 128 -5.89 6.12 -23.71
CA ILE A 128 -5.41 5.15 -24.71
C ILE A 128 -6.54 4.22 -25.14
N HIS A 129 -7.31 3.71 -24.19
CA HIS A 129 -8.48 2.89 -24.48
C HIS A 129 -9.48 3.65 -25.38
N ALA A 130 -9.73 4.93 -25.11
CA ALA A 130 -10.58 5.76 -25.97
C ALA A 130 -10.04 5.88 -27.41
N TYR A 131 -8.72 6.04 -27.59
CA TYR A 131 -8.12 6.04 -28.93
C TYR A 131 -8.26 4.71 -29.64
N ILE A 132 -8.00 3.59 -28.95
CA ILE A 132 -8.16 2.24 -29.50
C ILE A 132 -9.60 2.04 -29.99
N ILE A 133 -10.59 2.31 -29.14
CA ILE A 133 -12.00 2.14 -29.46
C ILE A 133 -12.41 3.01 -30.65
N SER A 134 -11.97 4.28 -30.67
CA SER A 134 -12.27 5.16 -31.80
C SER A 134 -11.58 4.72 -33.10
N HIS A 135 -10.36 4.19 -33.02
CA HIS A 135 -9.63 3.67 -34.18
C HIS A 135 -10.34 2.45 -34.77
N LEU A 136 -10.68 1.48 -33.92
CA LEU A 136 -11.46 0.31 -34.33
C LEU A 136 -12.81 0.71 -34.93
N ARG A 137 -13.49 1.71 -34.34
CA ARG A 137 -14.74 2.25 -34.88
C ARG A 137 -14.56 2.87 -36.27
N LYS A 138 -13.44 3.56 -36.51
CA LYS A 138 -13.10 4.21 -37.78
C LYS A 138 -12.81 3.18 -38.89
N GLU A 139 -12.21 2.04 -38.54
CA GLU A 139 -11.92 0.94 -39.47
C GLU A 139 -13.14 0.07 -39.85
N MET A 140 -14.28 0.22 -39.15
CA MET A 140 -15.49 -0.55 -39.43
C MET A 140 -16.22 -0.07 -40.70
N PRO A 141 -16.72 -0.98 -41.54
CA PRO A 141 -17.51 -0.61 -42.72
C PRO A 141 -18.92 -0.14 -42.31
N ALA A 142 -19.44 0.88 -43.01
CA ALA A 142 -20.75 1.45 -42.70
C ALA A 142 -21.93 0.54 -43.09
N MET A 143 -21.80 -0.25 -44.18
CA MET A 143 -22.93 -0.98 -44.78
C MET A 143 -22.77 -2.50 -44.73
N MET A 144 -21.84 -3.09 -45.47
CA MET A 144 -21.70 -4.55 -45.64
C MET A 144 -20.35 -5.06 -45.13
N GLY A 145 -20.30 -6.32 -44.67
CA GLY A 145 -19.05 -6.99 -44.27
C GLY A 145 -18.61 -6.76 -42.81
N LYS A 146 -19.49 -6.19 -41.96
CA LYS A 146 -19.18 -5.85 -40.56
C LYS A 146 -18.56 -7.00 -39.75
N ALA A 147 -19.17 -8.19 -39.78
CA ALA A 147 -18.67 -9.35 -39.03
C ALA A 147 -17.27 -9.77 -39.49
N LYS A 148 -17.03 -9.82 -40.81
CA LYS A 148 -15.73 -10.15 -41.38
C LYS A 148 -14.65 -9.13 -41.01
N THR A 149 -14.99 -7.83 -41.08
CA THR A 149 -14.04 -6.77 -40.69
C THR A 149 -13.77 -6.78 -39.19
N GLN A 150 -14.78 -6.97 -38.36
CA GLN A 150 -14.62 -7.09 -36.92
C GLN A 150 -13.68 -8.26 -36.57
N GLN A 151 -13.89 -9.44 -37.16
CA GLN A 151 -12.99 -10.56 -36.93
C GLN A 151 -11.55 -10.23 -37.37
N ARG A 152 -11.37 -9.64 -38.56
CA ARG A 152 -10.05 -9.20 -39.04
C ARG A 152 -9.36 -8.22 -38.10
N LEU A 153 -10.11 -7.27 -37.51
CA LEU A 153 -9.57 -6.30 -36.57
C LEU A 153 -9.18 -6.94 -35.23
N ILE A 154 -9.96 -7.92 -34.76
CA ILE A 154 -9.66 -8.68 -33.54
C ILE A 154 -8.43 -9.57 -33.77
N ASP A 155 -8.35 -10.27 -34.91
CA ASP A 155 -7.23 -11.16 -35.22
C ASP A 155 -5.90 -10.38 -35.29
N ASN A 156 -5.92 -9.19 -35.91
CA ASN A 156 -4.76 -8.32 -36.09
C ASN A 156 -4.68 -7.19 -35.03
N LEU A 157 -5.24 -7.39 -33.84
CA LEU A 157 -5.36 -6.31 -32.84
C LEU A 157 -4.00 -5.69 -32.45
N GLU A 158 -2.93 -6.49 -32.44
CA GLU A 158 -1.57 -6.02 -32.15
C GLU A 158 -1.10 -4.96 -33.16
N ASP A 159 -1.34 -5.19 -34.45
CA ASP A 159 -1.03 -4.22 -35.50
C ASP A 159 -1.90 -2.96 -35.38
N GLU A 160 -3.17 -3.12 -35.00
CA GLU A 160 -4.06 -1.98 -34.76
C GLU A 160 -3.57 -1.15 -33.56
N PHE A 161 -3.07 -1.77 -32.49
CA PHE A 161 -2.45 -1.07 -31.38
C PHE A 161 -1.19 -0.33 -31.83
N ALA A 162 -0.32 -0.96 -32.64
CA ALA A 162 0.87 -0.32 -33.17
C ALA A 162 0.57 0.87 -34.09
N LYS A 163 -0.56 0.87 -34.81
CA LYS A 163 -1.03 2.04 -35.58
C LYS A 163 -1.44 3.18 -34.65
N VAL A 164 -2.29 2.89 -33.65
CA VAL A 164 -2.73 3.88 -32.65
C VAL A 164 -1.53 4.48 -31.92
N GLN A 165 -0.56 3.65 -31.56
CA GLN A 165 0.67 4.07 -30.92
C GLN A 165 1.44 5.10 -31.76
N ARG A 166 1.60 4.83 -33.07
CA ARG A 166 2.30 5.71 -34.00
C ARG A 166 1.52 6.99 -34.31
N GLU A 167 0.21 6.90 -34.48
CA GLU A 167 -0.66 8.03 -34.82
C GLU A 167 -0.71 9.08 -33.70
N TYR A 168 -0.72 8.64 -32.44
CA TYR A 168 -0.86 9.52 -31.28
C TYR A 168 0.40 9.62 -30.42
N HIS A 169 1.53 9.07 -30.86
CA HIS A 169 2.82 9.07 -30.17
C HIS A 169 2.75 8.56 -28.72
N LEU A 170 2.07 7.42 -28.54
CA LEU A 170 1.78 6.89 -27.22
C LEU A 170 2.89 5.93 -26.74
N PRO A 171 3.21 5.93 -25.43
CA PRO A 171 4.10 4.94 -24.83
C PRO A 171 3.47 3.54 -24.83
N MET A 172 4.26 2.51 -25.13
CA MET A 172 3.79 1.12 -25.20
C MET A 172 3.35 0.57 -23.83
N GLY A 173 3.99 1.00 -22.75
CA GLY A 173 3.72 0.48 -21.40
C GLY A 173 2.32 0.79 -20.86
N ASP A 174 1.60 1.71 -21.48
CA ASP A 174 0.25 2.08 -21.09
C ASP A 174 -0.84 1.38 -21.93
N PHE A 175 -0.45 0.57 -22.92
CA PHE A 175 -1.40 -0.24 -23.69
C PHE A 175 -1.86 -1.47 -22.89
N PRO A 176 -3.14 -1.87 -23.04
CA PRO A 176 -3.65 -3.07 -22.39
C PRO A 176 -3.04 -4.34 -23.00
N ASN A 177 -3.10 -5.45 -22.27
CA ASN A 177 -2.70 -6.75 -22.80
C ASN A 177 -3.58 -7.14 -24.00
N VAL A 178 -2.94 -7.47 -25.12
CA VAL A 178 -3.62 -7.74 -26.41
C VAL A 178 -4.58 -8.92 -26.30
N ASP A 179 -4.15 -10.04 -25.72
CA ASP A 179 -4.95 -11.26 -25.66
C ASP A 179 -6.21 -11.08 -24.81
N HIS A 180 -6.05 -10.48 -23.62
CA HIS A 180 -7.18 -10.15 -22.76
C HIS A 180 -8.14 -9.16 -23.45
N PHE A 181 -7.60 -8.17 -24.16
CA PHE A 181 -8.42 -7.21 -24.89
C PHE A 181 -9.19 -7.88 -26.03
N LYS A 182 -8.60 -8.84 -26.76
CA LYS A 182 -9.27 -9.63 -27.81
C LYS A 182 -10.48 -10.40 -27.25
N GLU A 183 -10.29 -11.09 -26.12
CA GLU A 183 -11.35 -11.85 -25.45
C GLU A 183 -12.54 -10.95 -25.11
N VAL A 184 -12.28 -9.82 -24.46
CA VAL A 184 -13.33 -8.86 -24.07
C VAL A 184 -13.98 -8.25 -25.30
N LEU A 185 -13.19 -7.81 -26.29
CA LEU A 185 -13.67 -7.16 -27.51
C LEU A 185 -14.57 -8.08 -28.36
N SER A 186 -14.34 -9.40 -28.32
CA SER A 186 -15.16 -10.40 -29.03
C SER A 186 -16.65 -10.38 -28.63
N GLY A 187 -16.95 -9.95 -27.39
CA GLY A 187 -18.32 -9.84 -26.88
C GLY A 187 -19.07 -8.57 -27.29
N TYR A 188 -18.42 -7.63 -27.99
CA TYR A 188 -19.00 -6.35 -28.38
C TYR A 188 -19.15 -6.21 -29.89
N SER A 189 -20.06 -5.32 -30.32
CA SER A 189 -20.18 -4.91 -31.72
C SER A 189 -19.41 -3.61 -31.95
N ILE A 190 -18.28 -3.67 -32.66
CA ILE A 190 -17.40 -2.51 -32.86
C ILE A 190 -18.12 -1.39 -33.63
N ASP A 191 -19.10 -1.73 -34.46
CA ASP A 191 -19.90 -0.74 -35.19
C ASP A 191 -20.87 0.08 -34.31
N LYS A 192 -20.99 -0.26 -33.02
CA LYS A 192 -21.78 0.51 -32.06
C LYS A 192 -20.92 1.44 -31.21
N PHE A 193 -19.60 1.36 -31.31
CA PHE A 193 -18.71 2.23 -30.55
C PHE A 193 -18.88 3.70 -30.91
N GLU A 194 -18.70 4.54 -29.90
CA GLU A 194 -18.67 5.99 -30.06
C GLU A 194 -17.39 6.42 -30.77
N LYS A 195 -17.48 7.53 -31.50
CA LYS A 195 -16.30 8.20 -32.07
C LYS A 195 -15.59 8.98 -30.97
N LEU A 196 -14.29 9.19 -31.14
CA LEU A 196 -13.51 10.05 -30.24
C LEU A 196 -14.15 11.44 -30.16
N LYS A 197 -14.28 11.94 -28.93
CA LYS A 197 -14.69 13.32 -28.65
C LYS A 197 -13.44 14.11 -28.26
N PRO A 198 -12.88 14.96 -29.16
CA PRO A 198 -11.63 15.66 -28.91
C PRO A 198 -11.65 16.51 -27.63
N LYS A 199 -12.81 17.10 -27.31
CA LYS A 199 -13.00 17.89 -26.07
C LYS A 199 -12.74 17.07 -24.81
N LEU A 200 -13.18 15.81 -24.75
CA LEU A 200 -12.96 14.96 -23.58
C LEU A 200 -11.48 14.58 -23.43
N ILE A 201 -10.79 14.34 -24.55
CA ILE A 201 -9.36 14.08 -24.54
C ILE A 201 -8.60 15.31 -24.04
N GLN A 202 -8.96 16.50 -24.55
CA GLN A 202 -8.34 17.75 -24.11
C GLN A 202 -8.53 17.96 -22.60
N SER A 203 -9.72 17.70 -22.05
CA SER A 203 -9.94 17.81 -20.60
C SER A 203 -9.05 16.86 -19.78
N VAL A 204 -8.78 15.65 -20.29
CA VAL A 204 -7.84 14.73 -19.63
C VAL A 204 -6.40 15.24 -19.73
N ASP A 205 -6.01 15.80 -20.88
CA ASP A 205 -4.67 16.35 -21.07
C ASP A 205 -4.43 17.59 -20.23
N ASP A 206 -5.41 18.48 -20.10
CA ASP A 206 -5.35 19.66 -19.25
C ASP A 206 -5.22 19.26 -17.78
N MET A 207 -6.03 18.28 -17.35
CA MET A 207 -5.96 17.74 -15.99
C MET A 207 -4.59 17.13 -15.68
N LEU A 208 -4.01 16.35 -16.61
CA LEU A 208 -2.70 15.72 -16.44
C LEU A 208 -1.55 16.74 -16.49
N GLY A 209 -1.67 17.77 -17.33
CA GLY A 209 -0.62 18.76 -17.60
C GLY A 209 -0.58 19.92 -16.61
N TYR A 210 -1.74 20.32 -16.06
CA TYR A 210 -1.87 21.52 -15.25
C TYR A 210 -2.50 21.24 -13.88
N ASP A 211 -3.71 20.67 -13.85
CA ASP A 211 -4.49 20.58 -12.61
C ASP A 211 -3.83 19.70 -11.54
N ILE A 212 -3.33 18.51 -11.93
CA ILE A 212 -2.65 17.59 -11.00
C ILE A 212 -1.35 18.21 -10.45
N PRO A 213 -0.42 18.73 -11.29
CA PRO A 213 0.76 19.42 -10.79
C PRO A 213 0.45 20.61 -9.87
N GLU A 214 -0.60 21.39 -10.18
CA GLU A 214 -1.02 22.52 -9.34
C GLU A 214 -1.55 22.05 -7.97
N LEU A 215 -2.39 21.02 -7.95
CA LEU A 215 -2.87 20.39 -6.72
C LEU A 215 -1.72 19.83 -5.87
N LEU A 216 -0.72 19.21 -6.50
CA LEU A 216 0.47 18.72 -5.80
C LEU A 216 1.29 19.85 -5.17
N ARG A 217 1.33 21.04 -5.78
CA ARG A 217 2.00 22.21 -5.20
C ARG A 217 1.25 22.72 -3.97
N SER A 218 -0.08 22.70 -3.95
CA SER A 218 -0.86 23.15 -2.79
C SER A 218 -0.79 22.19 -1.59
N PHE A 219 -0.49 20.91 -1.82
CA PHE A 219 -0.22 19.94 -0.75
C PHE A 219 1.20 19.99 -0.19
N ARG A 220 2.15 20.69 -0.84
CA ARG A 220 3.45 20.94 -0.21
C ARG A 220 3.23 21.85 0.98
N ASN A 221 3.68 21.37 2.14
CA ASN A 221 3.51 21.98 3.44
C ASN A 221 3.92 23.48 3.41
N PRO A 222 3.06 24.43 3.84
CA PRO A 222 3.42 25.86 3.92
C PRO A 222 4.47 26.19 5.00
N TYR A 223 5.01 25.19 5.69
CA TYR A 223 6.06 25.31 6.70
C TYR A 223 7.41 24.69 6.27
N GLU A 224 7.60 24.41 4.97
CA GLU A 224 8.94 24.38 4.36
C GLU A 224 9.40 25.81 4.01
#